data_AF-A0A7N0TUR0-F1
#
_entry.id   AF-A0A7N0TUR0-F1
#
_cell.length_a   1.000
_cell.length_b   1.000
_cell.length_c   1.000
_cell.angle_alpha   90.00
_cell.angle_beta   90.00
_cell.angle_gamma   90.00
#
_symmetry.space_group_name_H-M   'P 1'
#
loop_
_entity.id
_entity.type
_entity.pdbx_description
1 polymer ?
#
loop_
_entity_poly.entity_id
_entity_poly.type
_entity_poly.pdbx_seq_one_letter_code
_entity_poly.pdbx_strand_id
1 'polypeptide(L)'
;MEQYDSKQLLEAASEFANHPGVQNDVATRDFLDRFPLPVLFDALQKEPLVPNFENHLVACLERIFRTNHGASLIPQNMSFVQVGLQAGSHVVRCLACKAVSRLLENGSGNSVQLVVGSEVYTLLLDCLIDGNEEESAAAMDAIKGLACSPQGMTLLFPGDIKNSTDLRCLATKCSPLGRVRVLALLVKLFSVSSSVASMVYNSNLLSLLESELTNRTDVLISLTVLELLYELAEIKHATELLSKTNLIKLLCSLISDITTDTILRSRAMLISGRLLSKENIAMFIDDISKIRSTPKAIKFLLLHL
;
A
#
# COMPACT_ATOMS: atom_id res chain seq x y z
N MET A 1 6.77 2.48 39.25
CA MET A 1 7.26 1.85 38.01
C MET A 1 7.99 0.60 38.43
N GLU A 2 7.40 -0.57 38.18
CA GLU A 2 8.08 -1.84 38.42
C GLU A 2 9.28 -1.95 37.48
N GLN A 3 10.44 -2.20 38.07
CA GLN A 3 11.70 -2.34 37.38
C GLN A 3 11.74 -3.75 36.80
N TYR A 4 11.38 -3.91 35.53
CA TYR A 4 11.50 -5.20 34.85
C TYR A 4 12.97 -5.52 34.62
N ASP A 5 13.36 -6.79 34.76
CA ASP A 5 14.68 -7.24 34.33
C ASP A 5 14.70 -7.27 32.79
N SER A 6 15.49 -6.38 32.19
CA SER A 6 15.61 -6.28 30.73
C SER A 6 16.10 -7.58 30.09
N LYS A 7 16.87 -8.42 30.81
CA LYS A 7 17.30 -9.73 30.29
C LYS A 7 16.15 -10.71 30.26
N GLN A 8 15.37 -10.77 31.33
CA GLN A 8 14.19 -11.64 31.43
C GLN A 8 13.14 -11.28 30.38
N LEU A 9 12.89 -9.97 30.18
CA LEU A 9 11.99 -9.50 29.14
C LEU A 9 12.49 -9.89 27.74
N LEU A 10 13.78 -9.72 27.46
CA LEU A 10 14.35 -10.10 26.16
C LEU A 10 14.20 -11.59 25.88
N GLU A 11 14.51 -12.43 26.86
CA GLU A 11 14.40 -13.89 26.73
C GLU A 11 12.96 -14.31 26.46
N ALA A 12 12.01 -13.81 27.25
CA ALA A 12 10.60 -14.10 27.07
C ALA A 12 10.06 -13.59 25.72
N ALA A 13 10.43 -12.37 25.32
CA ALA A 13 10.02 -11.80 24.04
C ALA A 13 10.59 -12.58 22.86
N SER A 14 11.86 -13.00 22.94
CA SER A 14 12.50 -13.82 21.93
C SER A 14 11.86 -15.20 21.82
N GLU A 15 11.57 -15.86 22.94
CA GLU A 15 10.87 -17.15 22.95
C GLU A 15 9.47 -17.03 22.34
N PHE A 16 8.71 -16.00 22.72
CA PHE A 16 7.38 -15.75 22.19
C PHE A 16 7.41 -15.44 20.69
N ALA A 17 8.38 -14.64 20.24
CA ALA A 17 8.61 -14.28 18.85
C ALA A 17 8.98 -15.49 17.99
N ASN A 18 9.82 -16.39 18.51
CA ASN A 18 10.36 -17.53 17.78
C ASN A 18 9.56 -18.84 17.94
N HIS A 19 8.50 -18.84 18.75
CA HIS A 19 7.67 -20.02 18.95
C HIS A 19 7.10 -20.54 17.61
N PRO A 20 7.21 -21.85 17.31
CA PRO A 20 6.68 -22.41 16.08
C PRO A 20 5.15 -22.36 16.06
N GLY A 21 4.55 -22.01 14.91
CA GLY A 21 3.10 -21.95 14.74
C GLY A 21 2.49 -20.57 15.02
N VAL A 22 1.16 -20.46 15.04
CA VAL A 22 0.43 -19.21 15.29
C VAL A 22 0.17 -19.06 16.79
N GLN A 23 0.44 -17.87 17.35
CA GLN A 23 0.10 -17.59 18.76
C GLN A 23 -1.42 -17.48 18.92
N ASN A 24 -1.95 -18.05 19.99
CA ASN A 24 -3.38 -17.94 20.31
C ASN A 24 -3.62 -16.88 21.39
N ASP A 25 -4.90 -16.54 21.60
CA ASP A 25 -5.30 -15.51 22.58
C ASP A 25 -4.97 -15.89 24.03
N VAL A 26 -4.81 -17.19 24.34
CA VAL A 26 -4.47 -17.66 25.69
C VAL A 26 -3.01 -17.37 25.98
N ALA A 27 -2.10 -17.82 25.11
CA ALA A 27 -0.67 -17.56 25.22
C ALA A 27 -0.36 -16.05 25.24
N THR A 28 -1.12 -15.26 24.46
CA THR A 28 -0.98 -13.80 24.46
C THR A 28 -1.39 -13.18 25.78
N ARG A 29 -2.48 -13.65 26.40
CA ARG A 29 -2.91 -13.20 27.74
C ARG A 29 -1.88 -13.56 28.80
N ASP A 30 -1.43 -14.81 28.83
CA ASP A 30 -0.42 -15.27 29.79
C ASP A 30 0.93 -14.53 29.65
N PHE A 31 1.25 -14.09 28.43
CA PHE A 31 2.41 -13.22 28.19
C PHE A 31 2.18 -11.80 28.74
N LEU A 32 1.06 -11.19 28.41
CA LEU A 32 0.73 -9.81 28.81
C LEU A 32 0.45 -9.67 30.31
N ASP A 33 0.00 -10.72 31.00
CA ASP A 33 -0.14 -10.75 32.46
C ASP A 33 1.23 -10.63 33.15
N ARG A 34 2.30 -11.12 32.51
CA ARG A 34 3.68 -11.02 33.00
C ARG A 34 4.39 -9.75 32.52
N PHE A 35 4.14 -9.37 31.27
CA PHE A 35 4.76 -8.21 30.61
C PHE A 35 3.69 -7.33 29.95
N PRO A 36 3.05 -6.42 30.70
CA PRO A 36 1.99 -5.57 30.18
C PRO A 36 2.47 -4.68 29.01
N LEU A 37 1.57 -4.36 28.07
CA LEU A 37 1.89 -3.51 26.91
C LEU A 37 2.61 -2.19 27.27
N PRO A 38 2.22 -1.43 28.31
CA PRO A 38 2.95 -0.22 28.69
C PRO A 38 4.43 -0.48 29.02
N VAL A 39 4.75 -1.64 29.60
CA VAL A 39 6.13 -2.04 29.91
C VAL A 39 6.90 -2.34 28.62
N LEU A 40 6.27 -3.05 27.67
CA LEU A 40 6.88 -3.34 26.38
C LEU A 40 7.14 -2.05 25.57
N PHE A 41 6.22 -1.09 25.60
CA PHE A 41 6.37 0.18 24.91
C PHE A 41 7.40 1.11 25.56
N ASP A 42 7.50 1.11 26.90
CA ASP A 42 8.56 1.81 27.62
C ASP A 42 9.93 1.19 27.29
N ALA A 43 9.99 -0.13 27.16
CA ALA A 43 11.22 -0.84 26.77
C ALA A 43 11.67 -0.51 25.34
N LEU A 44 10.75 -0.27 24.40
CA LEU A 44 11.09 0.17 23.04
C LEU A 44 11.64 1.60 22.97
N GLN A 45 11.29 2.46 23.92
CA GLN A 45 11.75 3.86 23.95
C GLN A 45 13.12 4.03 24.58
N LYS A 46 13.59 3.04 25.34
CA LYS A 46 14.88 3.08 26.02
C LYS A 46 15.99 2.57 25.11
N GLU A 47 17.14 3.25 25.16
CA GLU A 47 18.33 2.78 24.46
C GLU A 47 18.78 1.44 25.07
N PRO A 48 18.75 0.34 24.29
CA PRO A 48 18.94 -0.98 24.86
C PRO A 48 20.42 -1.24 25.14
N LEU A 49 20.72 -1.80 26.31
CA LEU A 49 22.05 -2.28 26.67
C LEU A 49 22.46 -3.55 25.88
N VAL A 50 21.52 -4.16 25.14
CA VAL A 50 21.70 -5.46 24.48
C VAL A 50 21.46 -5.32 22.97
N PRO A 51 22.35 -5.87 22.11
CA PRO A 51 22.17 -5.86 20.66
C PRO A 51 20.86 -6.53 20.24
N ASN A 52 20.20 -6.01 19.19
CA ASN A 52 18.96 -6.55 18.61
C ASN A 52 17.76 -6.63 19.58
N PHE A 53 17.83 -5.99 20.74
CA PHE A 53 16.72 -5.99 21.70
C PHE A 53 15.42 -5.47 21.08
N GLU A 54 15.51 -4.35 20.35
CA GLU A 54 14.39 -3.74 19.63
C GLU A 54 13.73 -4.72 18.65
N ASN A 55 14.54 -5.43 17.85
CA ASN A 55 14.04 -6.37 16.84
C ASN A 55 13.24 -7.53 17.48
N HIS A 56 13.72 -8.07 18.61
CA HIS A 56 13.01 -9.15 19.31
C HIS A 56 11.71 -8.66 19.93
N LEU A 57 11.71 -7.46 20.53
CA LEU A 57 10.49 -6.85 21.07
C LEU A 57 9.47 -6.54 19.96
N VAL A 58 9.91 -5.98 18.85
CA VAL A 58 9.06 -5.71 17.69
C VAL A 58 8.44 -7.00 17.15
N ALA A 59 9.23 -8.05 16.97
CA ALA A 59 8.73 -9.35 16.51
C ALA A 59 7.72 -9.96 17.49
N CYS A 60 7.97 -9.83 18.80
CA CYS A 60 7.05 -10.25 19.84
C CYS A 60 5.71 -9.49 19.77
N LEU A 61 5.76 -8.15 19.74
CA LEU A 61 4.59 -7.28 19.63
C LEU A 61 3.80 -7.52 18.34
N GLU A 62 4.49 -7.75 17.22
CA GLU A 62 3.83 -8.10 15.96
C GLU A 62 3.02 -9.39 16.10
N ARG A 63 3.54 -10.40 16.80
CA ARG A 63 2.79 -11.64 17.07
C ARG A 63 1.64 -11.43 18.03
N ILE A 64 1.80 -10.59 19.06
CA ILE A 64 0.73 -10.21 19.98
C ILE A 64 -0.42 -9.58 19.20
N PHE A 65 -0.15 -8.55 18.38
CA PHE A 65 -1.19 -7.83 17.62
C PHE A 65 -1.82 -8.64 16.48
N ARG A 66 -1.22 -9.76 16.07
CA ARG A 66 -1.85 -10.71 15.13
C ARG A 66 -2.98 -11.53 15.77
N THR A 67 -3.04 -11.60 17.10
CA THR A 67 -4.12 -12.30 17.82
C THR A 67 -5.36 -11.41 17.97
N ASN A 68 -6.53 -12.01 18.16
CA ASN A 68 -7.76 -11.24 18.37
C ASN A 68 -7.69 -10.45 19.67
N HIS A 69 -7.15 -11.07 20.73
CA HIS A 69 -6.94 -10.40 22.00
C HIS A 69 -5.98 -9.22 21.86
N GLY A 70 -4.79 -9.41 21.27
CA GLY A 70 -3.82 -8.33 21.10
C GLY A 70 -4.34 -7.19 20.22
N ALA A 71 -5.04 -7.50 19.12
CA ALA A 71 -5.65 -6.48 18.27
C ALA A 71 -6.72 -5.65 19.00
N SER A 72 -7.49 -6.27 19.91
CA SER A 72 -8.50 -5.57 20.72
C SER A 72 -7.91 -4.52 21.68
N LEU A 73 -6.61 -4.60 21.97
CA LEU A 73 -5.90 -3.66 22.85
C LEU A 73 -5.39 -2.42 22.10
N ILE A 74 -5.29 -2.45 20.76
CA ILE A 74 -4.77 -1.35 19.95
C ILE A 74 -5.56 -0.05 20.13
N PRO A 75 -6.92 -0.04 20.12
CA PRO A 75 -7.71 1.18 20.32
C PRO A 75 -7.36 1.95 21.61
N GLN A 76 -7.03 1.23 22.68
CA GLN A 76 -6.70 1.83 23.99
C GLN A 76 -5.26 2.35 24.05
N ASN A 77 -4.42 1.96 23.08
CA ASN A 77 -3.00 2.27 23.00
C ASN A 77 -2.65 3.11 21.76
N MET A 78 -3.62 3.88 21.22
CA MET A 78 -3.44 4.69 20.01
C MET A 78 -2.32 5.74 20.13
N SER A 79 -2.07 6.27 21.32
CA SER A 79 -0.94 7.18 21.56
C SER A 79 0.40 6.53 21.23
N PHE A 80 0.58 5.24 21.56
CA PHE A 80 1.79 4.50 21.22
C PHE A 80 1.88 4.19 19.73
N VAL A 81 0.75 3.98 19.05
CA VAL A 81 0.73 3.84 17.59
C VAL A 81 1.18 5.13 16.91
N GLN A 82 0.67 6.28 17.35
CA GLN A 82 1.06 7.59 16.80
C GLN A 82 2.55 7.88 17.02
N VAL A 83 3.04 7.69 18.25
CA VAL A 83 4.47 7.83 18.57
C VAL A 83 5.32 6.83 17.78
N GLY A 84 4.85 5.59 17.63
CA GLY A 84 5.53 4.54 16.88
C GLY A 84 5.67 4.85 15.39
N LEU A 85 4.64 5.45 14.76
CA LEU A 85 4.71 5.92 13.36
C LEU A 85 5.72 7.05 13.16
N GLN A 86 6.06 7.79 14.22
CA GLN A 86 7.05 8.88 14.21
C GLN A 86 8.42 8.44 14.73
N ALA A 87 8.61 7.15 15.04
CA ALA A 87 9.84 6.65 15.61
C ALA A 87 11.01 6.76 14.61
N GLY A 88 12.21 7.07 15.13
CA GLY A 88 13.44 7.04 14.32
C GLY A 88 13.80 5.65 13.80
N SER A 89 13.25 4.58 14.41
CA SER A 89 13.46 3.20 14.00
C SER A 89 12.43 2.72 12.98
N HIS A 90 12.90 2.22 11.83
CA HIS A 90 12.04 1.70 10.77
C HIS A 90 11.27 0.45 11.19
N VAL A 91 11.83 -0.41 12.05
CA VAL A 91 11.13 -1.62 12.51
C VAL A 91 9.97 -1.26 13.44
N VAL A 92 10.11 -0.19 14.23
CA VAL A 92 9.03 0.35 15.07
C VAL A 92 7.95 1.02 14.22
N ARG A 93 8.33 1.82 13.21
CA ARG A 93 7.36 2.39 12.26
C ARG A 93 6.59 1.31 11.51
N CYS A 94 7.27 0.27 11.04
CA CYS A 94 6.67 -0.89 10.39
C CYS A 94 5.67 -1.62 11.32
N LEU A 95 6.04 -1.85 12.59
CA LEU A 95 5.13 -2.41 13.60
C LEU A 95 3.89 -1.54 13.79
N ALA A 96 4.06 -0.22 13.88
CA ALA A 96 2.96 0.71 14.05
C ALA A 96 2.01 0.71 12.84
N CYS A 97 2.53 0.71 11.61
CA CYS A 97 1.74 0.53 10.39
C CYS A 97 0.93 -0.78 10.43
N LYS A 98 1.58 -1.90 10.79
CA LYS A 98 0.92 -3.21 10.92
C LYS A 98 -0.15 -3.21 12.01
N ALA A 99 0.08 -2.52 13.13
CA ALA A 99 -0.92 -2.36 14.19
C ALA A 99 -2.16 -1.61 13.67
N VAL A 100 -1.99 -0.56 12.86
CA VAL A 100 -3.12 0.12 12.22
C VAL A 100 -3.88 -0.82 11.27
N SER A 101 -3.18 -1.64 10.48
CA SER A 101 -3.84 -2.66 9.64
C SER A 101 -4.68 -3.62 10.50
N ARG A 102 -4.13 -4.11 11.61
CA ARG A 102 -4.85 -5.01 12.54
C ARG A 102 -6.04 -4.34 13.20
N LEU A 103 -5.93 -3.05 13.55
CA LEU A 103 -7.02 -2.24 14.06
C LEU A 103 -8.18 -2.11 13.05
N LEU A 104 -7.85 -1.98 11.77
CA LEU A 104 -8.83 -1.83 10.68
C LEU A 104 -9.46 -3.17 10.27
N GLU A 105 -8.71 -4.26 10.31
CA GLU A 105 -9.20 -5.62 10.03
C GLU A 105 -10.15 -6.14 11.12
N ASN A 106 -9.80 -5.93 12.39
CA ASN A 106 -10.54 -6.45 13.55
C ASN A 106 -11.47 -5.40 14.19
N GLY A 107 -11.54 -4.22 13.59
CA GLY A 107 -12.23 -3.06 14.13
C GLY A 107 -13.74 -3.16 14.11
N SER A 108 -14.37 -2.77 15.23
CA SER A 108 -15.74 -2.23 15.16
C SER A 108 -15.74 -0.95 14.31
N GLY A 109 -16.90 -0.47 13.85
CA GLY A 109 -17.01 0.70 12.97
C GLY A 109 -16.29 1.99 13.43
N ASN A 110 -15.84 2.06 14.69
CA ASN A 110 -15.10 3.18 15.27
C ASN A 110 -13.59 3.18 14.95
N SER A 111 -13.00 2.10 14.41
CA SER A 111 -11.55 2.05 14.12
C SER A 111 -11.09 3.17 13.17
N VAL A 112 -11.91 3.49 12.17
CA VAL A 112 -11.62 4.57 11.23
C VAL A 112 -11.68 5.94 11.91
N GLN A 113 -12.61 6.13 12.86
CA GLN A 113 -12.71 7.37 13.64
C GLN A 113 -11.45 7.59 14.48
N LEU A 114 -10.87 6.52 15.05
CA LEU A 114 -9.61 6.61 15.80
C LEU A 114 -8.44 7.01 14.90
N VAL A 115 -8.36 6.45 13.68
CA VAL A 115 -7.34 6.82 12.70
C VAL A 115 -7.45 8.29 12.30
N VAL A 116 -8.68 8.78 12.07
CA VAL A 116 -8.94 10.19 11.73
C VAL A 116 -8.61 11.11 12.92
N GLY A 117 -9.08 10.77 14.12
CA GLY A 117 -8.93 11.61 15.31
C GLY A 117 -7.49 11.71 15.84
N SER A 118 -6.60 10.80 15.43
CA SER A 118 -5.22 10.71 15.93
C SER A 118 -4.16 11.11 14.90
N GLU A 119 -4.56 11.75 13.78
CA GLU A 119 -3.67 12.13 12.65
C GLU A 119 -2.89 10.96 12.02
N VAL A 120 -3.27 9.72 12.34
CA VAL A 120 -2.57 8.50 11.91
C VAL A 120 -2.54 8.37 10.41
N TYR A 121 -3.59 8.83 9.71
CA TYR A 121 -3.60 8.76 8.24
C TYR A 121 -2.45 9.57 7.61
N THR A 122 -2.19 10.78 8.09
CA THR A 122 -1.08 11.61 7.59
C THR A 122 0.26 10.91 7.83
N LEU A 123 0.45 10.34 9.02
CA LEU A 123 1.68 9.60 9.36
C LEU A 123 1.85 8.33 8.50
N LEU A 124 0.74 7.64 8.16
CA LEU A 124 0.79 6.53 7.20
C LEU A 124 1.20 6.98 5.80
N LEU A 125 0.80 8.18 5.37
CA LEU A 125 1.25 8.74 4.10
C LEU A 125 2.75 9.05 4.14
N ASP A 126 3.28 9.58 5.24
CA ASP A 126 4.71 9.82 5.42
C ASP A 126 5.50 8.49 5.37
N CYS A 127 5.04 7.47 6.11
CA CYS A 127 5.60 6.11 6.06
C CYS A 127 5.54 5.50 4.64
N LEU A 128 4.46 5.77 3.90
CA LEU A 128 4.32 5.32 2.52
C LEU A 128 5.38 5.94 1.61
N ILE A 129 5.59 7.25 1.67
CA ILE A 129 6.46 7.95 0.71
C ILE A 129 7.95 7.88 1.09
N ASP A 130 8.27 8.00 2.39
CA ASP A 130 9.65 8.15 2.88
C ASP A 130 10.16 6.93 3.65
N GLY A 131 9.32 5.92 3.88
CA GLY A 131 9.70 4.69 4.57
C GLY A 131 10.65 3.80 3.79
N ASN A 132 11.19 2.77 4.45
CA ASN A 132 11.88 1.68 3.74
C ASN A 132 10.85 0.78 3.00
N GLU A 133 11.32 -0.28 2.33
CA GLU A 133 10.44 -1.16 1.56
C GLU A 133 9.34 -1.82 2.41
N GLU A 134 9.72 -2.41 3.55
CA GLU A 134 8.76 -3.08 4.45
C GLU A 134 7.78 -2.10 5.11
N GLU A 135 8.27 -0.94 5.54
CA GLU A 135 7.47 0.13 6.15
C GLU A 135 6.43 0.67 5.17
N SER A 136 6.86 0.94 3.93
CA SER A 136 5.95 1.41 2.87
C SER A 136 4.91 0.36 2.52
N ALA A 137 5.29 -0.92 2.42
CA ALA A 137 4.35 -2.01 2.21
C ALA A 137 3.32 -2.13 3.34
N ALA A 138 3.76 -2.04 4.59
CA ALA A 138 2.88 -2.06 5.76
C ALA A 138 1.93 -0.84 5.78
N ALA A 139 2.43 0.34 5.43
CA ALA A 139 1.60 1.55 5.30
C ALA A 139 0.56 1.38 4.19
N MET A 140 0.92 0.81 3.03
CA MET A 140 -0.03 0.52 1.96
C MET A 140 -1.13 -0.44 2.42
N ASP A 141 -0.81 -1.47 3.22
CA ASP A 141 -1.82 -2.39 3.76
C ASP A 141 -2.79 -1.67 4.71
N ALA A 142 -2.28 -0.80 5.58
CA ALA A 142 -3.11 -0.01 6.49
C ALA A 142 -4.05 0.93 5.71
N ILE A 143 -3.50 1.64 4.71
CA ILE A 143 -4.28 2.56 3.86
C ILE A 143 -5.32 1.79 3.03
N LYS A 144 -4.97 0.60 2.53
CA LYS A 144 -5.93 -0.30 1.87
C LYS A 144 -7.07 -0.69 2.82
N GLY A 145 -6.77 -0.96 4.09
CA GLY A 145 -7.77 -1.27 5.11
C GLY A 145 -8.81 -0.15 5.30
N LEU A 146 -8.42 1.12 5.16
CA LEU A 146 -9.34 2.25 5.23
C LEU A 146 -10.39 2.19 4.10
N ALA A 147 -9.97 1.81 2.89
CA ALA A 147 -10.84 1.71 1.71
C ALA A 147 -11.96 0.66 1.85
N CYS A 148 -11.85 -0.25 2.82
CA CYS A 148 -12.88 -1.26 3.10
C CYS A 148 -14.12 -0.69 3.81
N SER A 149 -14.11 0.60 4.19
CA SER A 149 -15.22 1.24 4.92
C SER A 149 -15.69 2.52 4.22
N PRO A 150 -17.00 2.88 4.30
CA PRO A 150 -17.49 4.14 3.73
C PRO A 150 -16.79 5.38 4.29
N GLN A 151 -16.52 5.40 5.60
CA GLN A 151 -15.84 6.53 6.24
C GLN A 151 -14.36 6.63 5.82
N GLY A 152 -13.68 5.50 5.66
CA GLY A 152 -12.30 5.51 5.16
C GLY A 152 -12.26 5.91 3.69
N MET A 153 -13.29 5.59 2.90
CA MET A 153 -13.41 6.08 1.52
C MET A 153 -13.53 7.60 1.44
N THR A 154 -14.29 8.24 2.34
CA THR A 154 -14.36 9.71 2.36
C THR A 154 -13.04 10.36 2.79
N LEU A 155 -12.21 9.63 3.54
CA LEU A 155 -10.86 10.06 3.93
C LEU A 155 -9.86 9.94 2.78
N LEU A 156 -9.88 8.84 2.04
CA LEU A 156 -8.96 8.57 0.92
C LEU A 156 -9.27 9.41 -0.33
N PHE A 157 -10.55 9.70 -0.56
CA PHE A 157 -11.03 10.44 -1.72
C PHE A 157 -11.83 11.66 -1.25
N PRO A 158 -11.15 12.68 -0.67
CA PRO A 158 -11.83 13.89 -0.26
C PRO A 158 -12.40 14.62 -1.48
N GLY A 159 -13.62 15.16 -1.36
CA GLY A 159 -14.21 15.98 -2.43
C GLY A 159 -13.45 17.28 -2.70
N ASP A 160 -12.66 17.75 -1.73
CA ASP A 160 -11.86 18.97 -1.82
C ASP A 160 -10.37 18.67 -2.03
N ILE A 161 -9.84 19.08 -3.18
CA ILE A 161 -8.48 18.81 -3.67
C ILE A 161 -7.38 19.53 -2.86
N LYS A 162 -7.73 20.40 -1.91
CA LYS A 162 -6.79 21.30 -1.22
C LYS A 162 -6.10 20.69 0.02
N ASN A 163 -6.46 19.47 0.39
CA ASN A 163 -5.92 18.84 1.60
C ASN A 163 -4.58 18.17 1.32
N SER A 164 -3.61 18.32 2.23
CA SER A 164 -2.29 17.65 2.17
C SER A 164 -2.37 16.13 2.15
N THR A 165 -3.52 15.57 2.53
CA THR A 165 -3.81 14.15 2.56
C THR A 165 -4.37 13.60 1.25
N ASP A 166 -4.59 14.45 0.24
CA ASP A 166 -5.01 14.03 -1.09
C ASP A 166 -3.86 13.31 -1.82
N LEU A 167 -4.12 12.10 -2.34
CA LEU A 167 -3.10 11.26 -2.98
C LEU A 167 -2.49 11.90 -4.23
N ARG A 168 -3.26 12.71 -4.97
CA ARG A 168 -2.74 13.45 -6.14
C ARG A 168 -1.80 14.56 -5.69
N CYS A 169 -2.20 15.35 -4.70
CA CYS A 169 -1.33 16.37 -4.11
C CYS A 169 -0.03 15.75 -3.57
N LEU A 170 -0.14 14.62 -2.86
CA LEU A 170 0.99 13.87 -2.33
C LEU A 170 1.96 13.45 -3.45
N ALA A 171 1.46 12.85 -4.52
CA ALA A 171 2.26 12.44 -5.67
C ALA A 171 3.01 13.62 -6.33
N THR A 172 2.48 14.84 -6.30
CA THR A 172 3.19 16.00 -6.87
C THR A 172 4.33 16.53 -6.01
N LYS A 173 4.34 16.19 -4.71
CA LYS A 173 5.27 16.75 -3.72
C LYS A 173 6.37 15.78 -3.29
N CYS A 174 6.20 14.48 -3.54
CA CYS A 174 7.15 13.46 -3.08
C CYS A 174 8.26 13.16 -4.11
N SER A 175 9.26 12.41 -3.64
CA SER A 175 10.38 11.92 -4.46
C SER A 175 9.89 10.99 -5.58
N PRO A 176 10.66 10.74 -6.65
CA PRO A 176 10.27 9.81 -7.71
C PRO A 176 9.92 8.40 -7.18
N LEU A 177 10.66 7.90 -6.18
CA LEU A 177 10.33 6.64 -5.50
C LEU A 177 9.00 6.74 -4.73
N GLY A 178 8.79 7.84 -4.01
CA GLY A 178 7.51 8.12 -3.34
C GLY A 178 6.33 8.13 -4.32
N ARG A 179 6.51 8.71 -5.52
CA ARG A 179 5.48 8.72 -6.57
C ARG A 179 5.16 7.30 -7.03
N VAL A 180 6.17 6.48 -7.32
CA VAL A 180 5.99 5.06 -7.66
C VAL A 180 5.22 4.32 -6.57
N ARG A 181 5.49 4.60 -5.29
CA ARG A 181 4.75 3.98 -4.17
C ARG A 181 3.31 4.46 -4.07
N VAL A 182 3.03 5.73 -4.35
CA VAL A 182 1.64 6.22 -4.48
C VAL A 182 0.94 5.50 -5.63
N LEU A 183 1.59 5.33 -6.78
CA LEU A 183 1.03 4.59 -7.91
C LEU A 183 0.76 3.12 -7.56
N ALA A 184 1.66 2.46 -6.83
CA ALA A 184 1.47 1.10 -6.34
C ALA A 184 0.27 1.01 -5.37
N LEU A 185 0.10 1.99 -4.48
CA LEU A 185 -1.09 2.10 -3.64
C LEU A 185 -2.37 2.21 -4.49
N LEU A 186 -2.38 3.03 -5.55
CA LEU A 186 -3.54 3.14 -6.44
C LEU A 186 -3.91 1.80 -7.05
N VAL A 187 -2.94 1.05 -7.59
CA VAL A 187 -3.15 -0.30 -8.14
C VAL A 187 -3.74 -1.22 -7.07
N LYS A 188 -3.21 -1.17 -5.84
CA LYS A 188 -3.70 -1.95 -4.71
C LYS A 188 -5.15 -1.59 -4.34
N LEU A 189 -5.55 -0.32 -4.44
CA LEU A 189 -6.92 0.12 -4.18
C LEU A 189 -7.94 -0.43 -5.20
N PHE A 190 -7.56 -0.59 -6.47
CA PHE A 190 -8.41 -1.26 -7.48
C PHE A 190 -8.76 -2.71 -7.09
N SER A 191 -7.91 -3.38 -6.31
CA SER A 191 -8.15 -4.75 -5.87
C SER A 191 -9.18 -4.88 -4.73
N VAL A 192 -9.61 -3.77 -4.11
CA VAL A 192 -10.49 -3.80 -2.92
C VAL A 192 -11.93 -4.13 -3.30
N SER A 193 -12.54 -3.34 -4.19
CA SER A 193 -13.90 -3.58 -4.71
C SER A 193 -14.18 -2.73 -5.96
N SER A 194 -15.27 -3.02 -6.66
CA SER A 194 -15.73 -2.19 -7.79
C SER A 194 -16.07 -0.74 -7.40
N SER A 195 -16.59 -0.54 -6.19
CA SER A 195 -16.89 0.79 -5.65
C SER A 195 -15.62 1.60 -5.45
N VAL A 196 -14.60 0.99 -4.83
CA VAL A 196 -13.29 1.64 -4.63
C VAL A 196 -12.61 1.95 -5.96
N ALA A 197 -12.62 0.99 -6.89
CA ALA A 197 -12.09 1.19 -8.25
C ALA A 197 -12.76 2.38 -8.97
N SER A 198 -14.09 2.51 -8.85
CA SER A 198 -14.85 3.62 -9.43
C SER A 198 -14.45 4.96 -8.81
N MET A 199 -14.21 5.00 -7.50
CA MET A 199 -13.75 6.21 -6.81
C MET A 199 -12.34 6.63 -7.24
N VAL A 200 -11.42 5.68 -7.40
CA VAL A 200 -10.07 5.95 -7.94
C VAL A 200 -10.15 6.53 -9.35
N TYR A 201 -11.01 5.95 -10.21
CA TYR A 201 -11.25 6.43 -11.57
C TYR A 201 -11.88 7.83 -11.59
N ASN A 202 -12.95 8.06 -10.84
CA ASN A 202 -13.67 9.35 -10.80
C ASN A 202 -12.82 10.47 -10.19
N SER A 203 -11.90 10.14 -9.29
CA SER A 203 -10.90 11.06 -8.74
C SER A 203 -9.77 11.36 -9.74
N ASN A 204 -9.85 10.79 -10.95
CA ASN A 204 -8.90 10.93 -12.05
C ASN A 204 -7.45 10.53 -11.67
N LEU A 205 -7.26 9.66 -10.67
CA LEU A 205 -5.93 9.33 -10.16
C LEU A 205 -5.10 8.51 -11.16
N LEU A 206 -5.76 7.84 -12.12
CA LEU A 206 -5.08 7.15 -13.23
C LEU A 206 -4.27 8.10 -14.12
N SER A 207 -4.60 9.40 -14.16
CA SER A 207 -3.77 10.39 -14.87
C SER A 207 -2.34 10.49 -14.34
N LEU A 208 -2.08 10.06 -13.10
CA LEU A 208 -0.73 9.99 -12.55
C LEU A 208 0.11 8.93 -13.27
N LEU A 209 -0.46 7.73 -13.52
CA LEU A 209 0.18 6.68 -14.32
C LEU A 209 0.46 7.17 -15.75
N GLU A 210 -0.52 7.85 -16.36
CA GLU A 210 -0.37 8.42 -17.70
C GLU A 210 0.76 9.46 -17.77
N SER A 211 0.88 10.30 -16.73
CA SER A 211 1.90 11.34 -16.66
C SER A 211 3.33 10.79 -16.61
N GLU A 212 3.56 9.73 -15.82
CA GLU A 212 4.88 9.10 -15.74
C GLU A 212 5.27 8.42 -17.06
N LEU A 213 4.32 7.82 -17.78
CA LEU A 213 4.60 7.22 -19.10
C LEU A 213 4.79 8.25 -20.22
N THR A 214 4.28 9.46 -20.03
CA THR A 214 4.46 10.57 -20.98
C THR A 214 5.82 11.23 -20.78
N ASN A 215 6.25 11.42 -19.53
CA ASN A 215 7.49 12.08 -19.17
C ASN A 215 8.67 11.09 -19.11
N ARG A 216 9.05 10.56 -20.29
CA ARG A 216 10.02 9.47 -20.51
C ARG A 216 11.48 9.84 -20.21
N THR A 217 11.75 10.63 -19.17
CA THR A 217 13.10 11.04 -18.78
C THR A 217 13.86 9.93 -18.07
N ASP A 218 13.14 9.01 -17.42
CA ASP A 218 13.70 7.90 -16.66
C ASP A 218 13.08 6.57 -17.13
N VAL A 219 13.92 5.73 -17.74
CA VAL A 219 13.52 4.42 -18.27
C VAL A 219 13.17 3.45 -17.14
N LEU A 220 13.84 3.52 -15.98
CA LEU A 220 13.57 2.64 -14.84
C LEU A 220 12.20 2.96 -14.24
N ILE A 221 11.89 4.25 -14.03
CA ILE A 221 10.57 4.67 -13.54
C ILE A 221 9.49 4.26 -14.54
N SER A 222 9.71 4.51 -15.83
CA SER A 222 8.77 4.12 -16.89
C SER A 222 8.51 2.61 -16.87
N LEU A 223 9.55 1.79 -16.69
CA LEU A 223 9.42 0.34 -16.59
C LEU A 223 8.64 -0.06 -15.35
N THR A 224 8.92 0.52 -14.18
CA THR A 224 8.17 0.24 -12.96
C THR A 224 6.69 0.60 -13.10
N VAL A 225 6.37 1.72 -13.73
CA VAL A 225 4.98 2.12 -14.01
C VAL A 225 4.31 1.15 -14.99
N LEU A 226 5.03 0.63 -15.99
CA LEU A 226 4.51 -0.41 -16.88
C LEU A 226 4.23 -1.73 -16.13
N GLU A 227 5.07 -2.13 -15.17
CA GLU A 227 4.78 -3.32 -14.32
C GLU A 227 3.52 -3.09 -13.48
N LEU A 228 3.37 -1.91 -12.85
CA LEU A 228 2.15 -1.55 -12.13
C LEU A 228 0.90 -1.58 -13.03
N LEU A 229 1.02 -1.13 -14.28
CA LEU A 229 -0.07 -1.24 -15.25
C LEU A 229 -0.36 -2.68 -15.68
N TYR A 230 0.66 -3.52 -15.75
CA TYR A 230 0.50 -4.94 -16.05
C TYR A 230 -0.29 -5.66 -14.95
N GLU A 231 0.02 -5.36 -13.68
CA GLU A 231 -0.75 -5.81 -12.52
C GLU A 231 -2.18 -5.27 -12.55
N LEU A 232 -2.34 -3.96 -12.79
CA LEU A 232 -3.65 -3.31 -12.88
C LEU A 232 -4.53 -3.92 -13.97
N ALA A 233 -3.94 -4.28 -15.12
CA ALA A 233 -4.63 -4.96 -16.22
C ALA A 233 -5.17 -6.34 -15.83
N GLU A 234 -4.61 -6.99 -14.78
CA GLU A 234 -5.12 -8.26 -14.27
C GLU A 234 -6.37 -8.08 -13.41
N ILE A 235 -6.46 -6.97 -12.68
CA ILE A 235 -7.54 -6.71 -11.71
C ILE A 235 -8.91 -6.61 -12.40
N LYS A 236 -9.85 -7.46 -11.95
CA LYS A 236 -11.21 -7.55 -12.51
C LYS A 236 -11.96 -6.20 -12.48
N HIS A 237 -11.85 -5.47 -11.37
CA HIS A 237 -12.53 -4.18 -11.19
C HIS A 237 -11.92 -3.04 -12.01
N ALA A 238 -10.70 -3.19 -12.51
CA ALA A 238 -10.02 -2.16 -13.27
C ALA A 238 -10.33 -2.23 -14.78
N THR A 239 -10.53 -3.43 -15.33
CA THR A 239 -10.51 -3.63 -16.80
C THR A 239 -11.55 -2.79 -17.55
N GLU A 240 -12.76 -2.64 -17.02
CA GLU A 240 -13.82 -1.79 -17.64
C GLU A 240 -13.52 -0.29 -17.50
N LEU A 241 -12.79 0.12 -16.45
CA LEU A 241 -12.45 1.52 -16.24
C LEU A 241 -11.24 1.92 -17.09
N LEU A 242 -10.30 1.00 -17.30
CA LEU A 242 -9.12 1.22 -18.15
C LEU A 242 -9.49 1.47 -19.60
N SER A 243 -10.57 0.88 -20.12
CA SER A 243 -11.05 1.18 -21.49
C SER A 243 -11.49 2.62 -21.69
N LYS A 244 -11.83 3.33 -20.60
CA LYS A 244 -12.27 4.73 -20.64
C LYS A 244 -11.11 5.72 -20.51
N THR A 245 -9.86 5.24 -20.45
CA THR A 245 -8.64 6.06 -20.25
C THR A 245 -7.81 6.19 -21.52
N ASN A 246 -6.78 7.06 -21.51
CA ASN A 246 -5.86 7.18 -22.63
C ASN A 246 -4.73 6.13 -22.62
N LEU A 247 -4.75 5.18 -21.67
CA LEU A 247 -3.67 4.22 -21.46
C LEU A 247 -3.37 3.38 -22.70
N ILE A 248 -4.38 2.90 -23.43
CA ILE A 248 -4.13 2.13 -24.66
C ILE A 248 -3.48 2.97 -25.75
N LYS A 249 -3.90 4.22 -25.89
CA LYS A 249 -3.29 5.15 -26.84
C LYS A 249 -1.82 5.42 -26.46
N LEU A 250 -1.52 5.56 -25.17
CA LEU A 250 -0.16 5.69 -24.65
C LEU A 250 0.68 4.44 -24.94
N LEU A 251 0.16 3.24 -24.68
CA LEU A 251 0.83 1.98 -24.99
C LEU A 251 1.10 1.85 -26.49
N CYS A 252 0.12 2.17 -27.35
CA CYS A 252 0.30 2.20 -28.80
C CYS A 252 1.41 3.17 -29.22
N SER A 253 1.47 4.34 -28.59
CA SER A 253 2.51 5.33 -28.86
C SER A 253 3.90 4.82 -28.48
N LEU A 254 4.04 4.16 -27.33
CA LEU A 254 5.30 3.55 -26.87
C LEU A 254 5.76 2.46 -27.85
N ILE A 255 4.84 1.60 -28.30
CA ILE A 255 5.14 0.51 -29.24
C ILE A 255 5.58 1.04 -30.60
N SER A 256 4.96 2.13 -31.07
CA SER A 256 5.17 2.65 -32.42
C SER A 256 6.43 3.50 -32.54
N ASP A 257 6.87 4.10 -31.44
CA ASP A 257 8.06 4.94 -31.40
C ASP A 257 9.33 4.09 -31.42
N ILE A 258 10.11 4.21 -32.48
CA ILE A 258 11.37 3.48 -32.65
C ILE A 258 12.50 4.00 -31.76
N THR A 259 12.35 5.21 -31.23
CA THR A 259 13.33 5.83 -30.32
C THR A 259 13.13 5.39 -28.87
N THR A 260 11.97 4.80 -28.55
CA THR A 260 11.69 4.24 -27.23
C THR A 260 12.48 2.96 -27.01
N ASP A 261 13.00 2.77 -25.80
CA ASP A 261 13.76 1.57 -25.43
C ASP A 261 12.98 0.29 -25.76
N THR A 262 13.68 -0.69 -26.32
CA THR A 262 13.13 -2.00 -26.67
C THR A 262 12.45 -2.72 -25.51
N ILE A 263 12.93 -2.55 -24.27
CA ILE A 263 12.32 -3.15 -23.08
C ILE A 263 10.97 -2.54 -22.78
N LEU A 264 10.85 -1.21 -22.89
CA LEU A 264 9.59 -0.48 -22.67
C LEU A 264 8.57 -0.84 -23.76
N ARG A 265 9.01 -0.91 -25.02
CA ARG A 265 8.19 -1.36 -26.15
C ARG A 265 7.65 -2.77 -25.94
N SER A 266 8.53 -3.70 -25.54
CA SER A 266 8.17 -5.10 -25.28
C SER A 266 7.14 -5.22 -24.15
N ARG A 267 7.35 -4.51 -23.04
CA ARG A 267 6.38 -4.48 -21.93
C ARG A 267 5.06 -3.86 -22.34
N ALA A 268 5.08 -2.77 -23.10
CA ALA A 268 3.86 -2.16 -23.61
C ALA A 268 3.05 -3.13 -24.51
N MET A 269 3.73 -3.95 -25.33
CA MET A 269 3.07 -5.01 -26.13
C MET A 269 2.40 -6.06 -25.24
N LEU A 270 3.08 -6.54 -24.18
CA LEU A 270 2.52 -7.52 -23.25
C LEU A 270 1.28 -6.99 -22.52
N ILE A 271 1.32 -5.75 -22.04
CA ILE A 271 0.18 -5.10 -21.37
C ILE A 271 -0.98 -4.94 -22.35
N SER A 272 -0.70 -4.49 -23.57
CA SER A 272 -1.71 -4.34 -24.63
C SER A 272 -2.38 -5.68 -24.95
N GLY A 273 -1.59 -6.74 -25.12
CA GLY A 273 -2.10 -8.09 -25.35
C GLY A 273 -3.00 -8.58 -24.22
N ARG A 274 -2.63 -8.31 -22.97
CA ARG A 274 -3.43 -8.68 -21.78
C ARG A 274 -4.74 -7.89 -21.66
N LEU A 275 -4.74 -6.60 -21.96
CA LEU A 275 -5.96 -5.79 -21.97
C LEU A 275 -6.92 -6.25 -23.07
N LEU A 276 -6.36 -6.61 -24.23
CA LEU A 276 -7.10 -7.08 -25.39
C LEU A 276 -7.50 -8.56 -25.33
N SER A 277 -6.95 -9.39 -24.44
CA SER A 277 -7.33 -10.81 -24.36
C SER A 277 -8.58 -11.06 -23.50
N LYS A 278 -9.06 -10.05 -22.76
CA LYS A 278 -10.25 -10.17 -21.91
C LYS A 278 -11.53 -9.99 -22.73
N GLU A 279 -12.65 -10.54 -22.26
CA GLU A 279 -14.01 -10.48 -22.86
C GLU A 279 -14.53 -9.07 -23.24
N ASN A 280 -13.77 -8.03 -22.92
CA ASN A 280 -14.01 -6.62 -23.19
C ASN A 280 -13.40 -6.12 -24.51
N ILE A 281 -12.93 -7.02 -25.40
CA ILE A 281 -12.32 -6.70 -26.70
C ILE A 281 -13.11 -5.64 -27.47
N ALA A 282 -14.44 -5.79 -27.56
CA ALA A 282 -15.29 -4.88 -28.31
C ALA A 282 -15.19 -3.42 -27.81
N MET A 283 -15.07 -3.21 -26.50
CA MET A 283 -14.93 -1.87 -25.91
C MET A 283 -13.58 -1.22 -26.26
N PHE A 284 -12.52 -2.01 -26.33
CA PHE A 284 -11.18 -1.50 -26.64
C PHE A 284 -10.95 -1.32 -28.16
N ILE A 285 -11.58 -2.15 -29.01
CA ILE A 285 -11.48 -2.05 -30.47
C ILE A 285 -12.05 -0.72 -30.99
N ASP A 286 -13.18 -0.25 -30.46
CA ASP A 286 -13.79 1.00 -30.90
C ASP A 286 -12.83 2.20 -30.72
N ASP A 287 -12.05 2.22 -29.65
CA ASP A 287 -11.08 3.28 -29.41
C ASP A 287 -9.77 3.10 -30.19
N ILE A 288 -9.33 1.85 -30.42
CA ILE A 288 -8.16 1.56 -31.27
C ILE A 288 -8.45 1.91 -32.74
N SER A 289 -9.67 1.67 -33.22
CA SER A 289 -10.06 1.96 -34.61
C SER A 289 -9.94 3.45 -34.97
N LYS A 290 -10.03 4.34 -33.97
CA LYS A 290 -9.84 5.79 -34.10
C LYS A 290 -8.36 6.21 -34.18
N ILE A 291 -7.42 5.31 -33.86
CA ILE A 291 -5.98 5.58 -33.89
C ILE A 291 -5.47 5.32 -35.32
N ARG A 292 -5.31 6.40 -36.11
CA ARG A 292 -4.85 6.41 -37.52
C ARG A 292 -3.49 5.71 -37.77
N SER A 293 -2.71 5.43 -36.74
CA SER A 293 -1.37 4.85 -36.82
C SER A 293 -1.22 3.58 -35.96
N THR A 294 -2.18 2.65 -36.03
CA THR A 294 -2.07 1.37 -35.32
C THR A 294 -0.86 0.59 -35.85
N PRO A 295 0.17 0.31 -35.03
CA PRO A 295 1.35 -0.41 -35.48
C PRO A 295 0.96 -1.81 -35.96
N LYS A 296 1.62 -2.29 -37.03
CA LYS A 296 1.34 -3.61 -37.65
C LYS A 296 1.31 -4.76 -36.63
N ALA A 297 2.09 -4.67 -35.56
CA ALA A 297 2.09 -5.64 -34.47
C ALA A 297 0.77 -5.71 -33.69
N ILE A 298 0.12 -4.58 -33.41
CA ILE A 298 -1.20 -4.53 -32.77
C ILE A 298 -2.27 -4.98 -33.75
N LYS A 299 -2.16 -4.60 -35.03
CA LYS A 299 -3.05 -5.11 -36.09
C LYS A 299 -2.92 -6.63 -36.26
N PHE A 300 -1.71 -7.17 -36.13
CA PHE A 300 -1.43 -8.60 -36.16
C PHE A 300 -2.01 -9.33 -34.94
N LEU A 301 -1.85 -8.77 -33.73
CA LEU A 301 -2.49 -9.27 -32.50
C LEU A 301 -4.02 -9.26 -32.59
N LEU A 302 -4.61 -8.19 -33.13
CA LEU A 302 -6.06 -8.06 -33.32
C LEU A 302 -6.64 -8.96 -34.44
N LEU A 303 -5.82 -9.39 -35.40
CA LEU A 303 -6.24 -10.30 -36.48
C LEU A 303 -6.14 -11.79 -36.11
N HIS A 304 -5.49 -12.12 -35.00
CA HIS A 304 -5.25 -13.50 -34.53
C HIS A 304 -5.85 -13.78 -33.13
N LEU A 305 -6.71 -12.87 -32.65
CA LEU A 305 -7.68 -13.09 -31.57
C LEU A 305 -9.05 -13.30 -32.22
#